data_AF-A0A3D1BWA8-F1
#
_entry.id   AF-A0A3D1BWA8-F1
#
_cell.length_a   1.000
_cell.length_b   1.000
_cell.length_c   1.000
_cell.angle_alpha   90.00
_cell.angle_beta   90.00
_cell.angle_gamma   90.00
#
_symmetry.space_group_name_H-M   'P 1'
#
loop_
_entity.id
_entity.type
_entity.pdbx_description
1 polymer ?
#
loop_
_entity_poly.entity_id
_entity_poly.type
_entity_poly.pdbx_seq_one_letter_code
_entity_poly.pdbx_strand_id
1 'polypeptide(L)'
;NCRMCLVDVEKFNKPLPACATQVADGMKVSTTSKMATEAQQSVMEFLLINHPLDCPICDQGGECELQDTAVAFGSGQTRYKEEKRVVFNKNIGPLISTDMTRCIQCTRCVRFLQEVGGMMELGMVGRGEHSEITAYVDR
;
A
#
# COMPACT_ATOMS: atom_id res chain seq x y z
N ASN A 1 0.08 -6.25 4.00
CA ASN A 1 0.29 -6.37 2.54
C ASN A 1 1.29 -5.36 1.98
N CYS A 2 1.44 -4.14 2.52
CA CYS A 2 2.31 -3.10 1.93
C CYS A 2 3.79 -3.12 2.33
N ARG A 3 4.17 -3.64 3.51
CA ARG A 3 5.55 -3.65 4.03
C ARG A 3 6.21 -2.28 4.22
N MET A 4 5.46 -1.18 4.28
CA MET A 4 6.04 0.15 4.49
C MET A 4 6.71 0.31 5.87
N CYS A 5 6.27 -0.47 6.87
CA CYS A 5 6.76 -0.42 8.23
C CYS A 5 7.96 -1.35 8.50
N LEU A 6 8.78 -1.63 7.49
CA LEU A 6 10.00 -2.42 7.69
C LEU A 6 10.99 -1.64 8.56
N VAL A 7 11.47 -2.30 9.61
CA VAL A 7 12.43 -1.77 10.59
C VAL A 7 13.57 -2.75 10.79
N ASP A 8 14.71 -2.22 11.22
CA ASP A 8 15.89 -3.01 11.56
C ASP A 8 15.81 -3.48 13.03
N VAL A 9 16.05 -4.76 13.26
CA VAL A 9 15.97 -5.38 14.58
C VAL A 9 17.27 -6.13 14.81
N GLU A 10 17.94 -5.84 15.93
CA GLU A 10 19.20 -6.48 16.27
C GLU A 10 19.06 -8.02 16.26
N LYS A 11 20.09 -8.72 15.78
CA LYS A 11 20.14 -10.19 15.61
C LYS A 11 19.29 -10.75 14.47
N PHE A 12 18.61 -9.90 13.70
CA PHE A 12 17.99 -10.28 12.44
C PHE A 12 18.80 -9.74 11.26
N ASN A 13 19.00 -10.59 10.27
CA ASN A 13 19.71 -10.33 9.02
C ASN A 13 18.81 -9.79 7.90
N LYS A 14 17.56 -9.43 8.23
CA LYS A 14 16.59 -8.81 7.32
C LYS A 14 15.66 -7.87 8.09
N PRO A 15 15.16 -6.79 7.45
CA PRO A 15 14.14 -5.94 8.06
C PRO A 15 12.88 -6.72 8.41
N LEU A 16 12.27 -6.39 9.55
CA LEU A 16 11.05 -7.01 10.04
C LEU A 16 9.86 -6.04 9.94
N PRO A 17 8.64 -6.54 9.66
CA PRO A 17 7.45 -5.71 9.60
C PRO A 17 7.01 -5.28 11.00
N ALA A 18 7.11 -3.99 11.34
CA ALA A 18 6.76 -3.50 12.67
C ALA A 18 5.29 -3.74 13.03
N CYS A 19 4.36 -3.68 12.07
CA CYS A 19 2.92 -3.82 12.33
C CYS A 19 2.46 -5.23 12.71
N ALA A 20 3.31 -6.25 12.56
CA ALA A 20 2.96 -7.65 12.82
C ALA A 20 4.00 -8.39 13.68
N THR A 21 5.19 -7.84 13.84
CA THR A 21 6.25 -8.46 14.66
C THR A 21 5.94 -8.21 16.14
N GLN A 22 5.78 -9.29 16.90
CA GLN A 22 5.57 -9.20 18.35
C GLN A 22 6.84 -8.70 19.03
N VAL A 23 6.68 -7.81 20.01
CA VAL A 23 7.79 -7.32 20.83
C VAL A 23 8.25 -8.40 21.79
N ALA A 24 9.56 -8.45 22.04
CA ALA A 24 10.18 -9.38 22.98
C ALA A 24 11.12 -8.63 23.94
N ASP A 25 11.36 -9.18 25.12
CA ASP A 25 12.29 -8.59 26.08
C ASP A 25 13.71 -8.49 25.48
N GLY A 26 14.37 -7.35 25.73
CA GLY A 26 15.67 -7.04 25.16
C GLY A 26 15.69 -6.79 23.64
N MET A 27 14.54 -6.72 22.97
CA MET A 27 14.47 -6.38 21.55
C MET A 27 14.90 -4.92 21.32
N LYS A 28 15.86 -4.73 20.43
CA LYS A 28 16.33 -3.39 20.02
C LYS A 28 15.96 -3.15 18.58
N VAL A 29 15.18 -2.10 18.37
CA VAL A 29 14.65 -1.70 17.06
C VAL A 29 15.29 -0.38 16.65
N SER A 30 15.84 -0.34 15.44
CA SER A 30 16.30 0.89 14.81
C SER A 30 15.39 1.21 13.62
N THR A 31 14.75 2.39 13.68
CA THR A 31 13.82 2.86 12.64
C THR A 31 14.51 3.69 11.57
N THR A 32 15.73 4.16 11.84
CA THR A 32 16.50 5.08 10.99
C THR A 32 17.85 4.51 10.55
N SER A 33 18.11 3.22 10.81
CA SER A 33 19.32 2.57 10.28
C SER A 33 19.31 2.55 8.75
N LYS A 34 20.49 2.45 8.15
CA LYS A 34 20.63 2.35 6.69
C LYS A 34 19.76 1.24 6.10
N MET A 35 19.72 0.07 6.75
CA MET A 35 18.94 -1.07 6.29
C MET A 35 17.43 -0.80 6.35
N ALA A 36 16.94 -0.13 7.40
CA ALA A 36 15.53 0.25 7.50
C ALA A 36 15.13 1.28 6.42
N THR A 37 15.94 2.33 6.26
CA THR A 37 15.68 3.40 5.28
C THR A 37 15.70 2.87 3.84
N GLU A 38 16.67 2.04 3.48
CA GLU A 38 16.75 1.43 2.13
C GLU A 38 15.55 0.52 1.85
N ALA A 39 15.08 -0.23 2.86
CA ALA A 39 13.90 -1.08 2.73
C ALA A 39 12.62 -0.25 2.52
N GLN A 40 12.45 0.83 3.28
CA GLN A 40 11.32 1.76 3.15
C GLN A 40 11.29 2.45 1.79
N GLN A 41 12.43 2.95 1.33
CA GLN A 41 12.57 3.56 -0.01
C GLN A 41 12.24 2.56 -1.12
N SER A 42 12.72 1.32 -1.01
CA SER A 42 12.44 0.25 -1.99
C SER A 42 10.95 -0.10 -2.01
N VAL A 43 10.32 -0.24 -0.84
CA VAL A 43 8.87 -0.49 -0.76
C VAL A 43 8.08 0.67 -1.36
N MET A 44 8.46 1.91 -1.07
CA MET A 44 7.80 3.08 -1.63
C MET A 44 7.91 3.11 -3.16
N GLU A 45 9.08 2.77 -3.71
CA GLU A 45 9.24 2.63 -5.16
C GLU A 45 8.27 1.57 -5.73
N PHE A 46 8.15 0.40 -5.10
CA PHE A 46 7.18 -0.63 -5.54
C PHE A 46 5.72 -0.19 -5.43
N LEU A 47 5.36 0.59 -4.41
CA LEU A 47 4.00 1.14 -4.29
C LEU A 47 3.70 2.14 -5.41
N LEU A 48 4.71 2.92 -5.83
CA LEU A 48 4.57 3.98 -6.84
C LEU A 48 4.83 3.52 -8.28
N ILE A 49 5.46 2.36 -8.49
CA ILE A 49 5.77 1.80 -9.83
C ILE A 49 4.53 1.77 -10.70
N ASN A 50 3.41 1.26 -10.19
CA ASN A 50 2.14 1.15 -10.90
C ASN A 50 1.09 2.18 -10.47
N HIS A 51 1.40 3.11 -9.55
CA HIS A 51 0.49 4.18 -9.16
C HIS A 51 0.47 5.27 -10.26
N PRO A 52 -0.71 5.79 -10.64
CA PRO A 52 -0.82 6.79 -11.71
C PRO A 52 -0.34 8.16 -11.22
N LEU A 53 0.00 9.04 -12.16
CA LEU A 53 0.42 10.42 -11.87
C LEU A 53 -0.79 11.36 -11.75
N ASP A 54 -1.81 10.91 -11.03
CA ASP A 54 -3.12 11.55 -10.97
C ASP A 54 -3.25 12.55 -9.82
N CYS A 55 -2.20 12.81 -9.04
CA CYS A 55 -2.28 13.69 -7.86
C CYS A 55 -3.00 15.03 -8.13
N PRO A 56 -2.84 15.72 -9.29
CA PRO A 56 -3.57 16.96 -9.57
C PRO A 56 -5.08 16.81 -9.78
N ILE A 57 -5.56 15.62 -10.15
CA ILE A 57 -6.98 15.31 -10.39
C ILE A 57 -7.54 14.36 -9.32
N CYS A 58 -6.71 13.97 -8.36
CA CYS A 58 -7.07 13.12 -7.25
C CYS A 58 -7.79 13.95 -6.20
N ASP A 59 -8.97 13.50 -5.78
CA ASP A 59 -9.76 14.08 -4.71
C ASP A 59 -9.03 14.06 -3.36
N GLN A 60 -8.19 13.04 -3.14
CA GLN A 60 -7.32 12.93 -1.97
C GLN A 60 -5.99 13.69 -2.11
N GLY A 61 -5.75 14.40 -3.23
CA GLY A 61 -4.53 15.17 -3.44
C GLY A 61 -4.34 16.23 -2.35
N GLY A 62 -3.20 16.20 -1.65
CA GLY A 62 -2.90 17.11 -0.53
C GLY A 62 -3.26 16.58 0.86
N GLU A 63 -4.10 15.55 0.96
CA GLU A 63 -4.41 14.83 2.22
C GLU A 63 -4.10 13.33 2.14
N CYS A 64 -3.41 12.91 1.08
CA CYS A 64 -3.13 11.51 0.80
C CYS A 64 -1.96 11.00 1.65
N GLU A 65 -2.24 10.01 2.50
CA GLU A 65 -1.22 9.32 3.33
C GLU A 65 -0.06 8.75 2.48
N LEU A 66 -0.35 8.26 1.27
CA LEU A 66 0.70 7.74 0.38
C LEU A 66 1.63 8.88 -0.10
N GLN A 67 1.08 10.06 -0.37
CA GLN A 67 1.86 11.23 -0.76
C GLN A 67 2.78 11.67 0.37
N ASP A 68 2.24 11.80 1.59
CA ASP A 68 3.01 12.20 2.77
C ASP A 68 4.14 11.20 3.06
N THR A 69 3.81 9.90 2.98
CA THR A 69 4.79 8.84 3.20
C THR A 69 5.87 8.83 2.10
N ALA A 70 5.50 9.10 0.86
CA ALA A 70 6.45 9.19 -0.26
C ALA A 70 7.41 10.38 -0.10
N VAL A 71 6.92 11.52 0.37
CA VAL A 71 7.75 12.69 0.66
C VAL A 71 8.70 12.42 1.84
N ALA A 72 8.21 11.76 2.89
CA ALA A 72 8.97 11.52 4.11
C ALA A 72 10.02 10.40 3.98
N PHE A 73 9.69 9.31 3.27
CA PHE A 73 10.49 8.08 3.25
C PHE A 73 10.86 7.58 1.84
N GLY A 74 10.39 8.23 0.78
CA GLY A 74 10.72 7.85 -0.60
C GLY A 74 12.08 8.37 -1.06
N SER A 75 12.56 7.85 -2.19
CA SER A 75 13.80 8.28 -2.85
C SER A 75 13.66 9.59 -3.64
N GLY A 76 12.43 10.10 -3.80
CA GLY A 76 12.10 11.31 -4.57
C GLY A 76 12.19 11.18 -6.10
N GLN A 77 12.75 10.09 -6.62
CA GLN A 77 12.86 9.82 -8.07
C GLN A 77 12.46 8.38 -8.38
N THR A 78 11.77 8.19 -9.51
CA THR A 78 11.44 6.86 -10.04
C THR A 78 12.50 6.42 -11.06
N ARG A 79 12.86 5.14 -11.01
CA ARG A 79 13.69 4.50 -12.06
C ARG A 79 12.83 3.77 -13.09
N TYR A 80 11.55 3.59 -12.80
CA TYR A 80 10.59 2.88 -13.65
C TYR A 80 10.16 3.73 -14.83
N LYS A 81 10.33 3.20 -16.05
CA LYS A 81 10.05 3.85 -17.32
C LYS A 81 9.07 3.08 -18.22
N GLU A 82 8.64 1.91 -17.78
CA GLU A 82 7.74 1.05 -18.54
C GLU A 82 6.29 1.52 -18.42
N GLU A 83 5.41 0.93 -19.22
CA GLU A 83 3.98 1.20 -19.15
C GLU A 83 3.41 0.72 -17.80
N LYS A 84 2.70 1.64 -17.13
CA LYS A 84 1.99 1.35 -15.89
C LYS A 84 0.73 0.57 -16.20
N ARG A 85 0.40 -0.40 -15.36
CA ARG A 85 -0.91 -1.07 -15.46
C ARG A 85 -2.05 -0.08 -15.22
N VAL A 86 -3.19 -0.32 -15.86
CA VAL A 86 -4.43 0.42 -15.65
C VAL A 86 -5.50 -0.57 -15.20
N VAL A 87 -6.26 -0.19 -14.18
CA VAL A 87 -7.37 -0.98 -13.65
C VAL A 87 -8.66 -0.20 -13.82
N PHE A 88 -9.65 -0.83 -14.44
CA PHE A 88 -10.96 -0.22 -14.63
C PHE A 88 -11.69 -0.05 -13.30
N ASN A 89 -12.38 1.08 -13.19
CA ASN A 89 -13.18 1.43 -12.02
C ASN A 89 -14.34 0.45 -11.85
N LYS A 90 -14.68 0.15 -10.60
CA LYS A 90 -15.71 -0.83 -10.25
C LYS A 90 -16.90 -0.11 -9.65
N ASN A 91 -18.10 -0.45 -10.09
CA ASN A 91 -19.29 0.13 -9.50
C ASN A 91 -19.61 -0.57 -8.17
N ILE A 92 -19.33 0.09 -7.06
CA ILE A 92 -19.64 -0.41 -5.70
C ILE A 92 -20.81 0.34 -5.06
N GLY A 93 -21.65 0.96 -5.89
CA GLY A 93 -22.83 1.71 -5.47
C GLY A 93 -22.67 3.23 -5.58
N PRO A 94 -23.74 3.99 -5.25
CA PRO A 94 -23.80 5.42 -5.52
C PRO A 94 -23.06 6.29 -4.50
N LEU A 95 -22.57 5.71 -3.39
CA LEU A 95 -21.98 6.47 -2.29
C LEU A 95 -20.46 6.59 -2.38
N ILE A 96 -19.78 5.59 -2.96
CA ILE A 96 -18.33 5.51 -2.98
C ILE A 96 -17.87 5.50 -4.43
N SER A 97 -17.24 6.60 -4.85
CA SER A 97 -16.53 6.66 -6.12
C SER A 97 -15.25 5.82 -6.04
N THR A 98 -14.94 5.06 -7.07
CA THR A 98 -13.71 4.25 -7.13
C THR A 98 -12.78 4.76 -8.21
N ASP A 99 -11.51 4.92 -7.87
CA ASP A 99 -10.42 4.94 -8.83
C ASP A 99 -9.46 3.79 -8.53
N MET A 100 -9.63 2.69 -9.28
CA MET A 100 -8.93 1.44 -8.96
C MET A 100 -7.47 1.41 -9.42
N THR A 101 -7.10 2.29 -10.36
CA THR A 101 -5.70 2.43 -10.78
C THR A 101 -4.85 3.07 -9.67
N ARG A 102 -5.45 3.95 -8.86
CA ARG A 102 -4.80 4.54 -7.66
C ARG A 102 -4.64 3.57 -6.50
N CYS A 103 -5.39 2.47 -6.47
CA CYS A 103 -5.35 1.52 -5.36
C CYS A 103 -4.00 0.78 -5.26
N ILE A 104 -3.40 0.76 -4.07
CA ILE A 104 -2.14 0.04 -3.75
C ILE A 104 -2.36 -1.37 -3.18
N GLN A 105 -3.59 -1.90 -3.26
CA GLN A 105 -3.97 -3.24 -2.77
C GLN A 105 -3.55 -3.50 -1.30
N CYS A 106 -3.65 -2.47 -0.46
CA CYS A 106 -3.35 -2.61 0.97
C CYS A 106 -4.37 -3.48 1.73
N THR A 107 -5.52 -3.80 1.10
CA THR A 107 -6.65 -4.58 1.65
C THR A 107 -7.29 -3.99 2.91
N ARG A 108 -7.09 -2.69 3.19
CA ARG A 108 -7.76 -2.02 4.32
C ARG A 108 -9.27 -2.02 4.16
N CYS A 109 -9.79 -1.70 2.97
CA CYS A 109 -11.23 -1.68 2.69
C CYS A 109 -11.89 -3.06 2.84
N VAL A 110 -11.25 -4.12 2.32
CA VAL A 110 -11.73 -5.51 2.44
C VAL A 110 -11.87 -5.90 3.92
N ARG A 111 -10.83 -5.68 4.72
CA ARG A 111 -10.86 -5.97 6.16
C ARG A 111 -11.88 -5.12 6.90
N PHE A 112 -11.98 -3.83 6.58
CA PHE A 112 -12.96 -2.95 7.20
C PHE A 112 -14.39 -3.44 6.99
N LEU A 113 -14.77 -3.76 5.76
CA LEU A 113 -16.12 -4.25 5.49
C LEU A 113 -16.39 -5.59 6.19
N GLN A 114 -15.41 -6.50 6.20
CA GLN A 114 -15.56 -7.80 6.85
C GLN A 114 -15.64 -7.71 8.37
N GLU A 115 -14.73 -6.97 9.00
CA GLU A 115 -14.54 -6.94 10.47
C GLU A 115 -15.45 -5.92 11.15
N VAL A 116 -15.68 -4.75 10.51
CA VAL A 116 -16.44 -3.63 11.09
C VAL A 116 -17.80 -3.50 10.43
N GLY A 117 -17.85 -3.54 9.09
CA GLY A 117 -19.10 -3.45 8.34
C GLY A 117 -19.98 -4.69 8.45
N GLY A 118 -19.43 -5.83 8.89
CA GLY A 118 -20.13 -7.11 8.97
C GLY A 118 -20.55 -7.69 7.62
N MET A 119 -19.95 -7.22 6.52
CA MET A 119 -20.32 -7.57 5.16
C MET A 119 -19.10 -7.95 4.32
N MET A 120 -19.17 -9.07 3.60
CA MET A 120 -18.07 -9.56 2.77
C MET A 120 -18.33 -9.28 1.30
N GLU A 121 -18.52 -8.00 0.95
CA GLU A 121 -18.81 -7.59 -0.42
C GLU A 121 -17.54 -7.36 -1.26
N LEU A 122 -16.49 -6.79 -0.67
CA LEU A 122 -15.21 -6.58 -1.35
C LEU A 122 -14.26 -7.76 -1.10
N GLY A 123 -13.54 -8.14 -2.15
CA GLY A 123 -12.47 -9.13 -2.10
C GLY A 123 -11.30 -8.72 -2.98
N MET A 124 -10.20 -9.47 -2.88
CA MET A 124 -9.06 -9.35 -3.80
C MET A 124 -9.07 -10.55 -4.74
N VAL A 125 -9.19 -10.28 -6.04
CA VAL A 125 -9.15 -11.29 -7.11
C VAL A 125 -7.85 -11.16 -7.90
N GLY A 126 -7.50 -12.21 -8.64
CA GLY A 126 -6.26 -12.25 -9.40
C GLY A 126 -5.04 -12.55 -8.51
N ARG A 127 -3.84 -12.38 -9.09
CA ARG A 127 -2.56 -12.62 -8.41
C ARG A 127 -1.47 -11.71 -8.98
N GLY A 128 -0.50 -11.35 -8.14
CA GLY A 128 0.65 -10.54 -8.55
C GLY A 128 0.20 -9.15 -8.99
N GLU A 129 0.75 -8.66 -10.09
CA GLU A 129 0.38 -7.35 -10.64
C GLU A 129 -1.05 -7.27 -11.20
N HIS A 130 -1.70 -8.41 -11.44
CA HIS A 130 -3.10 -8.47 -11.86
C HIS A 130 -4.07 -8.59 -10.67
N SER A 131 -3.59 -8.28 -9.45
CA SER A 131 -4.47 -8.27 -8.27
C SER A 131 -5.36 -7.02 -8.29
N GLU A 132 -6.66 -7.25 -8.19
CA GLU A 132 -7.69 -6.21 -8.17
C GLU A 132 -8.56 -6.34 -6.93
N ILE A 133 -8.93 -5.21 -6.32
CA ILE A 133 -9.98 -5.18 -5.31
C ILE A 133 -11.31 -5.01 -6.06
N THR A 134 -12.24 -5.92 -5.86
CA THR A 134 -13.53 -5.92 -6.57
C THR A 134 -14.66 -6.33 -5.65
N ALA A 135 -15.88 -5.94 -6.01
CA ALA A 135 -17.08 -6.54 -5.44
C ALA A 135 -17.24 -7.98 -5.97
N TYR A 136 -17.78 -8.88 -5.15
CA TYR A 136 -17.99 -10.29 -5.53
C TYR A 136 -19.07 -10.47 -6.62
N VAL A 137 -20.00 -9.51 -6.72
CA VAL A 137 -21.05 -9.50 -7.74
C VAL A 137 -21.01 -8.12 -8.41
N ASP A 138 -20.55 -8.07 -9.66
CA ASP A 138 -20.82 -6.91 -10.53
C ASP A 138 -22.34 -6.90 -10.75
N ARG A 139 -23.05 -5.92 -10.19
CA ARG A 139 -24.47 -5.69 -10.47
C ARG A 139 -24.62 -4.84 -11.72
#